data_AF-A0A521DP93-F1
#
_entry.id   AF-A0A521DP93-F1
#
_cell.length_a   1.000
_cell.length_b   1.000
_cell.length_c   1.000
_cell.angle_alpha   90.00
_cell.angle_beta   90.00
_cell.angle_gamma   90.00
#
_symmetry.space_group_name_H-M   'P 1'
#
loop_
_entity.id
_entity.type
_entity.pdbx_description
1 polymer ?
#
loop_
_entity_poly.entity_id
_entity_poly.type
_entity_poly.pdbx_seq_one_letter_code
_entity_poly.pdbx_strand_id
1 'polypeptide(L)'
;MGIVMKPDYTEAERYYEAQKRVKEIKEFYQHLTVFLLCNPIVIVVNLMTSPGYLWFIWSLLGWGFAIVMHAMKVFRISPAFSKEWEERKIRELLEKENNKKIWE
;
A
#
# COMPACT_ATOMS: atom_id res chain seq x y z
N MET A 1 18.83 -37.56 21.93
CA MET A 1 18.73 -36.62 20.79
C MET A 1 17.29 -36.11 20.77
N GLY A 2 17.02 -34.99 21.44
CA GLY A 2 15.66 -34.44 21.48
C GLY A 2 15.36 -33.76 20.16
N ILE A 3 14.37 -34.24 19.42
CA ILE A 3 13.83 -33.49 18.28
C ILE A 3 13.14 -32.27 18.90
N VAL A 4 13.81 -31.13 18.88
CA VAL A 4 13.17 -29.85 19.18
C VAL A 4 12.22 -29.58 18.01
N MET A 5 10.96 -29.99 18.18
CA MET A 5 9.88 -29.60 17.30
C MET A 5 9.69 -28.10 17.49
N LYS A 6 10.27 -27.30 16.59
CA LYS A 6 9.99 -25.86 16.55
C LYS A 6 8.48 -25.72 16.40
N PRO A 7 7.81 -24.92 17.24
CA PRO A 7 6.37 -24.72 17.09
C PRO A 7 6.09 -24.21 15.68
N ASP A 8 4.94 -24.58 15.13
CA ASP A 8 4.51 -24.18 13.79
C ASP A 8 4.11 -22.69 13.72
N TYR A 9 5.08 -21.83 14.03
CA TYR A 9 4.99 -20.38 13.87
C TYR A 9 4.97 -20.00 12.38
N THR A 10 5.53 -20.86 11.53
CA THR A 10 5.65 -20.66 10.08
C THR A 10 4.31 -20.67 9.36
N GLU A 11 3.38 -21.57 9.67
CA GLU A 11 2.06 -21.56 9.03
C GLU A 11 1.19 -20.40 9.51
N ALA A 12 1.20 -20.12 10.82
CA ALA A 12 0.47 -18.99 11.39
C ALA A 12 0.93 -17.64 10.82
N GLU A 13 2.24 -17.45 10.68
CA GLU A 13 2.84 -16.23 10.12
C GLU A 13 2.52 -16.06 8.63
N ARG A 14 2.61 -17.13 7.84
CA ARG A 14 2.20 -17.13 6.42
C ARG A 14 0.71 -16.83 6.25
N TYR A 15 -0.13 -17.40 7.11
CA TYR A 15 -1.57 -17.14 7.10
C TYR A 15 -1.87 -15.67 7.44
N TYR A 16 -1.19 -15.11 8.45
CA TYR A 16 -1.32 -13.70 8.82
C TYR A 16 -0.88 -12.76 7.68
N GLU A 17 0.26 -13.03 7.03
CA GLU A 17 0.71 -12.26 5.85
C GLU A 17 -0.33 -12.32 4.73
N ALA A 18 -0.89 -13.50 4.44
CA ALA A 18 -1.92 -13.67 3.42
C ALA A 18 -3.20 -12.91 3.77
N GLN A 19 -3.64 -12.93 5.04
CA GLN A 19 -4.82 -12.19 5.48
C GLN A 19 -4.61 -10.67 5.36
N LYS A 20 -3.46 -10.17 5.79
CA LYS A 20 -3.07 -8.75 5.63
C LYS A 20 -3.12 -8.35 4.16
N ARG A 21 -2.60 -9.22 3.27
CA ARG A 21 -2.60 -9.00 1.83
C ARG A 21 -4.01 -8.88 1.24
N VAL A 22 -4.91 -9.78 1.62
CA VAL A 22 -6.32 -9.74 1.18
C VAL A 22 -7.00 -8.46 1.67
N LYS A 23 -6.73 -8.05 2.92
CA LYS A 23 -7.27 -6.81 3.48
C LYS A 23 -6.82 -5.58 2.68
N GLU A 24 -5.53 -5.46 2.39
CA GLU A 24 -4.97 -4.36 1.58
C GLU A 24 -5.63 -4.27 0.19
N ILE A 25 -5.83 -5.42 -0.47
CA ILE A 25 -6.51 -5.49 -1.77
C ILE A 25 -7.97 -5.02 -1.65
N LYS A 26 -8.68 -5.47 -0.61
CA LYS A 26 -10.07 -5.06 -0.36
C LYS A 26 -10.18 -3.55 -0.12
N GLU A 27 -9.30 -2.98 0.70
CA GLU A 27 -9.25 -1.54 0.96
C GLU A 27 -8.98 -0.73 -0.32
N PHE A 28 -8.07 -1.21 -1.17
CA PHE A 28 -7.85 -0.61 -2.49
C PHE A 28 -9.14 -0.58 -3.34
N TYR A 29 -9.85 -1.70 -3.45
CA TYR A 29 -11.10 -1.74 -4.23
C TYR A 29 -12.21 -0.87 -3.63
N GLN A 30 -12.27 -0.73 -2.30
CA GLN A 30 -13.20 0.20 -1.66
C GLN A 30 -12.93 1.64 -2.09
N HIS A 31 -11.66 2.09 -2.01
CA HIS A 31 -11.29 3.44 -2.45
C HIS A 31 -11.51 3.65 -3.95
N LEU A 32 -11.15 2.66 -4.78
CA LEU A 32 -11.38 2.72 -6.22
C LEU A 32 -12.87 2.81 -6.56
N THR A 33 -13.71 2.05 -5.87
CA THR A 33 -15.17 2.07 -6.09
C THR A 33 -15.74 3.45 -5.75
N VAL A 34 -15.38 4.01 -4.59
CA VAL A 34 -15.81 5.37 -4.22
C VAL A 34 -15.33 6.39 -5.24
N PHE A 35 -14.08 6.29 -5.69
CA PHE A 35 -13.53 7.17 -6.73
C PHE A 35 -14.38 7.12 -8.02
N LEU A 36 -14.69 5.92 -8.50
CA LEU A 36 -15.46 5.71 -9.74
C LEU A 36 -16.94 6.12 -9.63
N LEU A 37 -17.54 6.04 -8.44
CA LEU A 37 -18.93 6.43 -8.24
C LEU A 37 -19.08 7.94 -7.98
N CYS A 38 -18.18 8.54 -7.19
CA CYS A 38 -18.28 9.94 -6.81
C CYS A 38 -17.75 10.90 -7.87
N ASN A 39 -16.67 10.57 -8.59
CA ASN A 39 -16.10 11.50 -9.57
C ASN A 39 -17.02 11.82 -10.76
N PRO A 40 -17.82 10.88 -11.31
CA PRO A 40 -18.82 11.23 -12.32
C PRO A 40 -19.81 12.29 -11.84
N ILE A 41 -20.23 12.20 -10.57
CA ILE A 41 -21.12 13.21 -9.97
C ILE A 41 -20.42 14.57 -9.92
N VAL A 42 -19.15 14.62 -9.48
CA VAL A 42 -18.34 15.86 -9.45
C VAL A 42 -18.18 16.46 -10.85
N ILE A 43 -17.91 15.63 -11.87
CA ILE A 43 -17.81 16.06 -13.27
C ILE A 43 -19.12 16.69 -13.72
N VAL A 44 -20.25 16.00 -13.51
CA VAL A 44 -21.58 16.50 -13.88
C VAL A 44 -21.89 17.82 -13.19
N VAL A 45 -21.64 17.92 -11.88
CA VAL A 45 -21.86 19.16 -11.11
C VAL A 45 -21.05 20.31 -11.67
N ASN A 46 -19.78 20.09 -12.02
CA ASN A 46 -18.96 21.14 -12.59
C ASN A 46 -19.49 21.57 -13.96
N LEU A 47 -19.83 20.62 -14.84
CA LEU A 47 -20.35 20.95 -16.17
C LEU A 47 -21.69 21.69 -16.11
N MET A 48 -22.52 21.43 -15.10
CA MET A 48 -23.80 22.12 -14.90
C MET A 48 -23.65 23.51 -14.27
N THR A 49 -22.71 23.68 -13.35
CA THR A 49 -22.59 24.93 -12.57
C THR A 49 -21.57 25.92 -13.14
N SER A 50 -20.52 25.43 -13.80
CA SER A 50 -19.41 26.24 -14.28
C SER A 50 -18.72 25.59 -15.49
N PRO A 51 -19.42 25.39 -16.62
CA PRO A 51 -18.87 24.71 -17.79
C PRO A 51 -17.63 25.41 -18.39
N GLY A 52 -17.49 26.72 -18.18
CA GLY A 52 -16.31 27.49 -18.62
C GLY A 52 -15.06 27.29 -17.77
N TYR A 53 -15.15 26.61 -16.62
CA TYR A 53 -14.02 26.36 -15.74
C TYR A 53 -14.08 24.93 -15.19
N LEU A 54 -13.24 24.05 -15.74
CA LEU A 54 -13.21 22.61 -15.45
C LEU A 54 -12.46 22.29 -14.14
N TRP A 55 -12.93 22.82 -13.02
CA TRP A 55 -12.35 22.57 -11.70
C TRP A 55 -12.36 21.10 -11.26
N PHE A 56 -13.23 20.26 -11.83
CA PHE A 56 -13.28 18.82 -11.54
C PHE A 56 -11.94 18.12 -11.82
N ILE A 57 -11.11 18.69 -12.72
CA ILE A 57 -9.78 18.16 -13.05
C ILE A 57 -8.90 18.12 -11.80
N TRP A 58 -8.97 19.13 -10.94
CA TRP A 58 -8.17 19.18 -9.71
C TRP A 58 -8.60 18.08 -8.73
N SER A 59 -9.90 17.81 -8.63
CA SER A 59 -10.43 16.69 -7.84
C SER A 59 -9.97 15.34 -8.38
N LEU A 60 -10.08 15.13 -9.69
CA LEU A 60 -9.63 13.90 -10.36
C LEU A 60 -8.13 13.68 -10.20
N LEU A 61 -7.30 14.71 -10.37
CA LEU A 61 -5.85 14.61 -10.24
C LEU A 61 -5.43 14.30 -8.81
N GLY A 62 -5.98 15.02 -7.83
CA GLY A 62 -5.66 14.80 -6.42
C GLY A 62 -6.03 13.39 -5.96
N TRP A 63 -7.27 12.98 -6.20
CA TRP A 63 -7.74 11.65 -5.79
C TRP A 63 -7.18 10.53 -6.66
N GLY A 64 -7.09 10.75 -7.97
CA GLY A 64 -6.53 9.80 -8.92
C GLY A 64 -5.08 9.47 -8.59
N PHE A 65 -4.28 10.47 -8.20
CA PHE A 65 -2.92 10.25 -7.73
C PHE A 65 -2.88 9.36 -6.47
N ALA A 66 -3.76 9.60 -5.49
CA ALA A 66 -3.84 8.77 -4.29
C ALA A 66 -4.20 7.31 -4.61
N ILE A 67 -5.15 7.08 -5.54
CA ILE A 67 -5.51 5.74 -6.01
C ILE A 67 -4.34 5.05 -6.70
N VAL A 68 -3.61 5.75 -7.57
CA VAL A 68 -2.43 5.21 -8.26
C VAL A 68 -1.33 4.84 -7.26
N MET A 69 -1.04 5.71 -6.29
CA MET A 69 -0.08 5.42 -5.22
C MET A 69 -0.50 4.20 -4.39
N HIS A 70 -1.78 4.09 -4.06
CA HIS A 70 -2.32 2.93 -3.34
C HIS A 70 -2.19 1.66 -4.17
N ALA A 71 -2.51 1.71 -5.47
CA ALA A 71 -2.34 0.59 -6.39
C ALA A 71 -0.88 0.15 -6.49
N MET A 72 0.07 1.07 -6.61
CA MET A 72 1.50 0.73 -6.69
C MET A 72 1.99 0.00 -5.42
N LYS A 73 1.52 0.44 -4.25
CA LYS A 73 1.82 -0.22 -2.96
C LYS A 73 1.16 -1.59 -2.88
N VAL A 74 -0.15 -1.66 -3.14
CA VAL A 74 -0.93 -2.90 -3.03
C VAL A 74 -0.50 -3.91 -4.07
N PHE A 75 -0.18 -3.55 -5.31
CA PHE A 75 0.26 -4.52 -6.31
C PHE A 75 1.79 -4.68 -6.40
N ARG A 76 2.54 -4.02 -5.51
CA ARG A 76 4.02 -4.09 -5.45
C ARG A 76 4.67 -3.79 -6.81
N ILE A 77 4.12 -2.82 -7.54
CA ILE A 77 4.54 -2.48 -8.91
C ILE A 77 5.90 -1.76 -8.91
N SER A 78 6.22 -1.01 -7.85
CA SER A 78 7.49 -0.30 -7.73
C SER A 78 8.50 -1.09 -6.88
N PRO A 79 9.80 -1.07 -7.23
CA PRO A 79 10.87 -1.64 -6.41
C PRO A 79 10.90 -1.09 -4.98
N ALA A 80 10.45 0.14 -4.77
CA ALA A 80 10.37 0.75 -3.43
C ALA A 80 9.28 0.12 -2.54
N PHE A 81 8.35 -0.65 -3.12
CA PHE A 81 7.30 -1.37 -2.40
C PHE A 81 7.43 -2.90 -2.54
N SER A 82 8.59 -3.40 -3.00
CA SER A 82 8.85 -4.84 -3.08
C SER A 82 9.28 -5.42 -1.74
N LYS A 83 8.98 -6.71 -1.51
CA LYS A 83 9.40 -7.43 -0.30
C LYS A 83 10.93 -7.48 -0.21
N GLU A 84 11.65 -7.58 -1.34
CA GLU A 84 13.12 -7.57 -1.31
C GLU A 84 13.69 -6.23 -0.87
N TRP A 85 13.08 -5.10 -1.25
CA TRP A 85 13.49 -3.79 -0.77
C TRP A 85 13.28 -3.67 0.74
N GLU A 86 12.12 -4.13 1.24
CA GLU A 86 11.79 -4.12 2.66
C GLU A 86 12.79 -4.96 3.47
N GLU A 87 13.05 -6.19 3.05
CA GLU A 87 14.03 -7.08 3.67
C GLU A 87 15.46 -6.51 3.64
N ARG A 88 15.87 -5.90 2.52
CA ARG A 88 17.17 -5.23 2.42
C ARG A 88 17.28 -4.07 3.40
N LYS A 89 16.26 -3.22 3.51
CA LYS A 89 16.27 -2.09 4.47
C LYS A 89 16.26 -2.56 5.92
N ILE A 90 15.53 -3.63 6.25
CA ILE A 90 15.55 -4.22 7.59
C ILE A 90 16.97 -4.70 7.94
N ARG A 91 17.64 -5.43 7.04
CA ARG A 91 19.04 -5.87 7.24
C ARG A 91 19.99 -4.70 7.45
N GLU A 92 19.92 -3.67 6.60
CA GLU A 92 20.75 -2.47 6.73
C GLU A 92 20.57 -1.75 8.09
N LEU A 93 19.34 -1.70 8.62
CA LEU A 93 19.07 -1.05 9.91
C LEU A 93 19.59 -1.89 11.08
N LEU A 94 19.40 -3.21 11.05
CA LEU A 94 19.92 -4.13 12.07
C LEU A 94 21.45 -4.12 12.12
N GLU A 95 22.11 -4.11 10.96
CA GLU A 95 23.58 -4.01 10.88
C GLU A 95 24.10 -2.69 11.45
N LYS A 96 23.40 -1.57 11.20
CA LYS A 96 23.74 -0.27 11.78
C LYS A 96 23.60 -0.23 13.29
N GLU A 97 22.53 -0.81 13.84
CA GLU A 97 22.34 -0.92 15.29
C GLU A 97 23.41 -1.80 15.94
N ASN A 98 23.73 -2.94 15.32
CA ASN A 98 24.76 -3.85 15.83
C ASN A 98 26.15 -3.20 15.81
N ASN A 99 26.51 -2.51 14.72
CA ASN A 99 27.75 -1.75 14.66
C ASN A 99 27.79 -0.66 15.75
N LYS A 100 26.70 0.09 15.96
CA LYS A 100 26.66 1.12 17.01
C LYS A 100 26.92 0.53 18.40
N LYS A 101 26.35 -0.64 18.72
CA LYS A 101 26.60 -1.35 19.99
C LYS A 101 28.04 -1.88 20.15
N ILE A 102 28.80 -2.04 19.07
CA ILE A 102 30.22 -2.46 19.12
C ILE A 102 31.14 -1.28 19.46
N TRP A 103 30.72 -0.05 19.16
CA TRP A 103 31.49 1.18 19.41
C TRP A 103 31.14 1.89 20.73
N GLU A 104 30.14 1.39 21.47
CA GLU A 104 29.77 1.80 22.84
C GLU A 104 30.30 0.79 23.87
#